data_AF-A0A8B3NE38-F1
#
_entry.id   AF-A0A8B3NE38-F1
#
_cell.length_a   1.000
_cell.length_b   1.000
_cell.length_c   1.000
_cell.angle_alpha   90.00
_cell.angle_beta   90.00
_cell.angle_gamma   90.00
#
_symmetry.space_group_name_H-M   'P 1'
#
loop_
_entity.id
_entity.type
_entity.pdbx_description
1 polymer ?
#
loop_
_entity_poly.entity_id
_entity_poly.type
_entity_poly.pdbx_seq_one_letter_code
_entity_poly.pdbx_strand_id
1 'polypeptide(L)' 'TDKVLAETGLFAMVGKAERGPAAIASIVRHKTPYLAAVGGAAYLISKSIKAARIVAFEDLGMEAIYE' A
#
# COMPACT_ATOMS: atom_id res chain seq x y z
N THR A 1 1.42 -4.63 -10.15
CA THR A 1 1.98 -5.31 -8.97
C THR A 1 3.34 -5.89 -9.25
N ASP A 2 3.47 -6.81 -10.22
CA ASP A 2 4.74 -7.50 -10.48
C ASP A 2 5.94 -6.57 -10.68
N LYS A 3 5.85 -5.60 -11.60
CA LYS A 3 6.92 -4.61 -11.85
C LYS A 3 7.35 -3.88 -10.58
N VAL A 4 6.40 -3.38 -9.80
CA VAL A 4 6.67 -2.65 -8.55
C VAL A 4 7.41 -3.55 -7.56
N LEU A 5 6.93 -4.78 -7.35
CA LEU A 5 7.57 -5.71 -6.43
C LEU A 5 8.99 -6.10 -6.87
N ALA A 6 9.22 -6.26 -8.18
CA ALA A 6 10.52 -6.61 -8.73
C ALA A 6 11.56 -5.49 -8.62
N GLU A 7 11.15 -4.22 -8.73
CA GLU A 7 12.08 -3.09 -8.90
C GLU A 7 12.32 -2.29 -7.61
N THR A 8 11.41 -2.33 -6.62
CA THR A 8 11.47 -1.40 -5.48
C THR A 8 11.94 -2.00 -4.16
N GLY A 9 12.17 -3.32 -4.09
CA GLY A 9 12.51 -3.99 -2.82
C GLY A 9 11.42 -3.88 -1.76
N LEU A 10 10.15 -3.76 -2.17
CA LEU A 10 9.03 -3.52 -1.27
C LEU A 10 8.86 -4.66 -0.25
N PHE A 11 8.90 -4.32 1.04
CA PHE A 11 8.79 -5.30 2.13
C PHE A 11 7.37 -5.84 2.33
N ALA A 12 6.36 -4.98 2.28
CA ALA A 12 4.96 -5.34 2.47
C ALA A 12 4.04 -4.34 1.76
N MET A 13 2.80 -4.75 1.52
CA MET A 13 1.73 -3.88 1.03
C MET A 13 0.56 -3.87 1.99
N VAL A 14 -0.10 -2.72 2.14
CA VAL A 14 -1.37 -2.58 2.87
C VAL A 14 -2.46 -2.16 1.90
N GLY A 15 -3.67 -2.70 2.04
CA GLY A 15 -4.80 -2.31 1.19
C GLY A 15 -6.13 -2.87 1.69
N LYS A 16 -7.16 -2.82 0.85
CA LYS A 16 -8.50 -3.35 1.16
C LYS A 16 -8.91 -4.37 0.13
N ALA A 17 -9.79 -5.29 0.54
CA ALA A 17 -10.37 -6.36 -0.26
C ALA A 17 -9.33 -7.40 -0.74
N GLU A 18 -9.87 -8.50 -1.27
CA GLU A 18 -9.09 -9.58 -1.84
C GLU A 18 -8.35 -9.13 -3.09
N ARG A 19 -7.22 -9.78 -3.35
CA ARG A 19 -6.42 -9.55 -4.56
C ARG A 19 -6.81 -10.58 -5.61
N GLY A 20 -6.82 -10.16 -6.87
CA GLY A 20 -7.06 -11.09 -7.98
C GLY A 20 -5.90 -12.09 -8.17
N PRO A 21 -6.13 -13.20 -8.90
CA PRO A 21 -5.15 -14.29 -9.05
C PRO A 21 -3.76 -13.84 -9.54
N ALA A 22 -3.69 -12.89 -10.49
CA ALA A 22 -2.42 -12.38 -11.00
C ALA A 22 -1.60 -11.62 -9.94
N ALA A 23 -2.28 -10.88 -9.07
CA ALA A 23 -1.64 -10.15 -7.97
C ALA A 23 -1.18 -11.12 -6.88
N ILE A 24 -1.97 -12.15 -6.56
CA ILE A 24 -1.57 -13.22 -5.63
C ILE A 24 -0.32 -13.93 -6.14
N ALA A 25 -0.29 -14.33 -7.41
CA ALA A 25 0.87 -14.98 -8.01
C ALA A 25 2.15 -14.11 -7.94
N SER A 26 2.01 -12.80 -8.14
CA SER A 26 3.12 -11.84 -7.99
C SER A 26 3.59 -11.74 -6.54
N ILE A 27 2.66 -11.62 -5.59
CA ILE A 27 2.94 -11.55 -4.15
C ILE A 27 3.73 -12.79 -3.68
N VAL A 28 3.30 -13.99 -4.09
CA VAL A 28 3.97 -15.25 -3.75
C VAL A 28 5.36 -15.31 -4.35
N ARG A 29 5.51 -14.95 -5.64
CA ARG A 29 6.79 -14.96 -6.34
C ARG A 29 7.83 -14.07 -5.66
N HIS A 30 7.43 -12.86 -5.28
CA HIS A 30 8.33 -11.85 -4.71
C HIS A 30 8.42 -11.92 -3.17
N LYS A 31 7.65 -12.80 -2.53
CA LYS A 31 7.59 -12.99 -1.07
C LYS A 31 7.26 -11.70 -0.30
N THR A 32 6.43 -10.84 -0.87
CA THR A 32 6.02 -9.55 -0.29
C THR A 32 4.60 -9.67 0.29
N PRO A 33 4.42 -9.80 1.62
CA PRO A 33 3.10 -9.96 2.23
C PRO A 33 2.14 -8.81 1.90
N TYR A 34 0.86 -9.15 1.77
CA TYR A 34 -0.24 -8.20 1.66
C TYR A 34 -1.08 -8.23 2.95
N LEU A 35 -1.21 -7.09 3.59
CA LEU A 35 -1.96 -6.88 4.82
C LEU A 35 -3.28 -6.19 4.49
N ALA A 36 -4.39 -6.87 4.74
CA ALA A 36 -5.71 -6.28 4.55
C ALA A 36 -6.07 -5.38 5.75
N ALA A 37 -6.31 -4.10 5.47
CA ALA A 37 -6.82 -3.13 6.45
C ALA A 37 -8.35 -3.12 6.49
N VAL A 38 -8.89 -2.71 7.64
CA VAL A 38 -10.34 -2.60 7.86
C VAL A 38 -10.91 -1.42 7.06
N GLY A 39 -11.81 -1.70 6.13
CA GLY A 39 -12.52 -0.68 5.36
C GLY A 39 -13.60 0.03 6.18
N GLY A 40 -13.79 1.33 5.93
CA GLY A 40 -14.84 2.12 6.59
C GLY A 40 -14.44 2.68 7.97
N ALA A 41 -13.28 2.29 8.50
CA ALA A 41 -12.77 2.74 9.79
C ALA A 41 -11.73 3.88 9.69
N ALA A 42 -11.76 4.68 8.62
CA ALA A 42 -10.72 5.67 8.31
C ALA A 42 -10.47 6.66 9.46
N TYR A 43 -11.53 7.15 10.13
CA TYR A 43 -11.40 8.03 11.30
C TYR A 43 -10.72 7.36 12.51
N LEU A 44 -10.93 6.06 12.71
CA LEU A 44 -10.26 5.34 13.78
C LEU A 44 -8.80 5.07 13.44
N ILE A 45 -8.51 4.72 12.17
CA ILE A 45 -7.16 4.51 11.66
C ILE A 45 -6.36 5.82 11.72
N SER A 46 -6.98 6.97 11.43
CA SER A 46 -6.29 8.26 11.48
C SER A 46 -5.77 8.61 12.88
N LYS A 47 -6.37 8.06 13.95
CA LYS A 47 -5.86 8.22 15.32
C LYS A 47 -4.53 7.49 15.55
N SER A 48 -4.19 6.52 14.70
CA SER A 48 -2.90 5.82 14.74
C SER A 48 -1.81 6.52 13.92
N ILE A 49 -2.17 7.49 13.08
CA ILE A 49 -1.23 8.25 12.25
C ILE A 49 -0.56 9.33 13.11
N LYS A 50 0.78 9.28 13.19
CA LYS A 50 1.58 10.25 13.98
C LYS A 50 2.10 11.42 13.15
N ALA A 51 2.34 11.19 11.87
CA ALA A 51 2.77 12.17 10.89
C ALA A 51 2.31 11.73 9.50
N ALA A 52 2.23 12.68 8.56
CA ALA A 52 1.98 12.44 7.15
C ALA A 52 2.61 13.57 6.34
N ARG A 53 3.82 13.34 5.80
CA ARG A 53 4.57 14.35 5.04
C ARG A 53 4.62 13.96 3.56
N ILE A 54 4.29 14.90 2.67
CA ILE A 54 4.43 14.68 1.23
C ILE A 54 5.92 14.56 0.89
N VAL A 55 6.29 13.50 0.18
CA VAL A 55 7.67 13.24 -0.26
C VAL A 55 7.82 13.20 -1.78
N ALA A 56 6.73 13.03 -2.53
CA ALA A 56 6.73 13.11 -4.00
C ALA A 56 5.33 13.39 -4.57
N PHE A 57 5.30 14.00 -5.76
CA PHE A 57 4.09 14.22 -6.58
C PHE A 57 2.99 15.03 -5.88
N GLU A 58 3.35 16.18 -5.31
CA GLU A 58 2.42 17.08 -4.59
C GLU A 58 1.22 17.51 -5.44
N ASP A 59 1.40 17.65 -6.75
CA ASP A 59 0.38 18.00 -7.72
C ASP A 59 -0.76 16.98 -7.84
N LEU A 60 -0.55 15.73 -7.38
CA LEU A 60 -1.58 14.69 -7.34
C LEU A 60 -2.53 14.82 -6.14
N GLY A 61 -2.34 15.83 -5.27
CA GLY A 61 -3.22 16.08 -4.13
C GLY A 61 -3.27 14.88 -3.18
N MET A 62 -4.45 14.32 -2.95
CA MET A 62 -4.67 13.18 -2.05
C MET A 62 -4.00 11.87 -2.50
N GLU A 63 -3.51 11.79 -3.74
CA GLU A 63 -2.78 10.64 -4.29
C GLU A 63 -1.25 10.80 -4.24
N ALA A 64 -0.74 11.88 -3.65
CA ALA A 64 0.69 12.08 -3.44
C ALA A 64 1.31 10.96 -2.58
N ILE A 65 2.64 10.82 -2.62
CA ILE A 65 3.35 9.86 -1.76
C ILE A 65 3.63 10.51 -0.41
N TYR A 66 3.27 9.82 0.67
CA TYR A 66 3.44 10.26 2.06
C TYR A 66 4.39 9.34 2.84
N GLU A 67 5.13 9.92 3.79
CA GLU A 67 5.82 9.21 4.89
C GLU A 67 5.20 9.50 6.27
#